data_AF-A0A2G2VSU4-F1
#
_entry.id   AF-A0A2G2VSU4-F1
#
_cell.length_a   1.000
_cell.length_b   1.000
_cell.length_c   1.000
_cell.angle_alpha   90.00
_cell.angle_beta   90.00
_cell.angle_gamma   90.00
#
_symmetry.space_group_name_H-M   'P 1'
#
loop_
_entity.id
_entity.type
_entity.pdbx_description
1 polymer ?
#
loop_
_entity_poly.entity_id
_entity_poly.type
_entity_poly.pdbx_seq_one_letter_code
_entity_poly.pdbx_strand_id
1 'polypeptide(L)'
;MSLVCGNDWTRRDCAKSFEDIDFDSFSEKDNDNDGPSIEKDVHVTEASQIKVSRKRKRSFEVQDVVGDISIKFGEVATAIGRMVNSRLDVIKLYEEVLAMEGYNEEFLDDAFDYLVQSDTLAKAFMVKN
;
A
#
# COMPACT_ATOMS: atom_id res chain seq x y z
N MET A 1 -49.24 -2.51 -41.55
CA MET A 1 -48.43 -3.03 -40.43
C MET A 1 -47.72 -1.84 -39.81
N SER A 2 -48.15 -1.40 -38.63
CA SER A 2 -47.51 -0.32 -37.86
C SER A 2 -46.97 -0.93 -36.57
N LEU A 3 -45.72 -0.64 -36.24
CA LEU A 3 -45.26 -0.46 -34.85
C LEU A 3 -43.82 0.09 -34.82
N VAL A 4 -43.75 1.39 -34.55
CA VAL A 4 -42.89 2.05 -33.54
C VAL A 4 -41.39 1.77 -33.62
N CYS A 5 -40.62 2.77 -34.07
CA CYS A 5 -39.24 2.95 -33.65
C CYS A 5 -39.23 3.48 -32.21
N GLY A 6 -38.66 2.70 -31.29
CA GLY A 6 -38.40 3.14 -29.92
C GLY A 6 -37.12 3.97 -29.87
N ASN A 7 -37.22 5.21 -29.40
CA ASN A 7 -36.09 6.07 -29.11
C ASN A 7 -35.52 5.66 -27.73
N ASP A 8 -34.52 4.79 -27.70
CA ASP A 8 -33.78 4.52 -26.47
C ASP A 8 -32.72 5.61 -26.28
N TRP A 9 -32.95 6.45 -25.28
CA TRP A 9 -32.05 7.54 -24.89
C TRP A 9 -31.29 7.26 -23.60
N THR A 10 -31.03 5.99 -23.28
CA THR A 10 -30.25 5.64 -22.09
C THR A 10 -28.74 5.55 -22.36
N ARG A 11 -28.16 6.56 -23.01
CA ARG A 11 -26.72 6.81 -22.90
C ARG A 11 -26.46 7.56 -21.60
N ARG A 12 -26.31 6.81 -20.51
CA ARG A 12 -25.90 7.35 -19.21
C ARG A 12 -24.41 7.67 -19.29
N ASP A 13 -24.07 8.93 -19.54
CA ASP A 13 -22.69 9.42 -19.46
C ASP A 13 -22.18 9.25 -18.02
N CYS A 14 -21.19 8.38 -17.83
CA CYS A 14 -20.49 8.21 -16.56
C CYS A 14 -19.22 9.07 -16.56
N ALA A 15 -19.38 10.40 -16.51
CA ALA A 15 -18.28 11.31 -16.21
C ALA A 15 -18.54 11.93 -14.82
N LYS A 16 -18.15 11.24 -13.76
CA LYS A 16 -18.02 11.85 -12.44
C LYS A 16 -16.64 12.51 -12.38
N SER A 17 -16.59 13.84 -12.51
CA SER A 17 -15.42 14.62 -12.10
C SER A 17 -15.34 14.66 -10.57
N PHE A 18 -14.13 14.81 -10.04
CA PHE A 18 -13.81 14.68 -8.61
C PHE A 18 -14.15 15.92 -7.77
N GLU A 19 -14.83 16.90 -8.35
CA GLU A 19 -15.09 18.21 -7.73
C GLU A 19 -16.44 18.32 -7.00
N ASP A 20 -17.31 17.30 -7.06
CA ASP A 20 -18.66 17.31 -6.46
C ASP A 20 -18.76 16.42 -5.20
N ILE A 21 -17.74 16.46 -4.35
CA ILE A 21 -17.85 15.93 -2.97
C ILE A 21 -17.98 17.14 -2.05
N ASP A 22 -19.22 17.57 -1.83
CA ASP A 22 -19.54 18.53 -0.79
C ASP A 22 -19.27 17.88 0.57
N PHE A 23 -18.21 18.34 1.24
CA PHE A 23 -17.84 17.85 2.56
C PHE A 23 -18.61 18.66 3.59
N ASP A 24 -19.91 18.36 3.70
CA ASP A 24 -20.76 18.94 4.73
C ASP A 24 -20.19 18.53 6.09
N SER A 25 -19.56 19.48 6.75
CA SER A 25 -18.92 19.33 8.04
C SER A 25 -20.00 19.04 9.08
N PHE A 26 -20.20 17.76 9.42
CA PHE A 26 -21.03 17.38 10.56
C PHE A 26 -20.31 17.74 11.86
N SER A 27 -20.36 19.03 12.22
CA SER A 27 -20.14 19.49 13.58
C SER A 27 -21.47 19.66 14.30
N GLU A 28 -21.39 19.42 15.60
CA GLU A 28 -22.37 19.72 16.65
C GLU A 28 -23.32 18.58 17.02
N LYS A 29 -22.84 17.76 17.97
CA LYS A 29 -23.69 17.26 19.04
C LYS A 29 -23.92 18.43 20.00
N ASP A 30 -25.17 18.77 20.26
CA ASP A 30 -25.57 19.03 21.62
C ASP A 30 -26.96 18.44 21.87
N ASN A 31 -27.06 17.66 22.94
CA ASN A 31 -28.31 17.06 23.42
C ASN A 31 -28.80 17.97 24.54
N ASP A 32 -29.78 18.82 24.25
CA ASP A 32 -30.55 19.47 25.31
C ASP A 32 -31.91 18.79 25.44
N ASN A 33 -32.05 18.13 26.59
CA ASN A 33 -33.24 17.53 27.13
C ASN A 33 -33.81 18.52 28.15
N ASP A 34 -34.93 19.19 27.85
CA ASP A 34 -35.95 19.56 28.86
C ASP A 34 -37.21 20.19 28.23
N GLY A 35 -38.40 19.81 28.73
CA GLY A 35 -39.60 20.67 28.71
C GLY A 35 -40.86 20.21 27.94
N PRO A 36 -42.03 19.96 28.60
CA PRO A 36 -43.21 19.26 28.05
C PRO A 36 -44.44 20.12 27.65
N SER A 37 -45.45 19.44 27.07
CA SER A 37 -46.86 19.83 26.76
C SER A 37 -47.05 20.69 25.49
N ILE A 38 -48.02 20.48 24.58
CA ILE A 38 -49.49 20.34 24.72
C ILE A 38 -50.10 19.54 23.54
N GLU A 39 -51.21 18.89 23.85
CA GLU A 39 -52.17 18.01 23.15
C GLU A 39 -52.74 18.42 21.74
N LYS A 40 -53.47 17.46 21.14
CA LYS A 40 -54.50 17.45 20.06
C LYS A 40 -53.97 17.08 18.65
N ASP A 41 -54.53 16.19 17.83
CA ASP A 41 -55.79 15.43 17.83
C ASP A 41 -55.70 14.29 16.76
N VAL A 42 -56.37 13.15 16.99
CA VAL A 42 -57.22 12.43 16.02
C VAL A 42 -56.63 11.78 14.72
N HIS A 43 -56.53 10.44 14.82
CA HIS A 43 -56.97 9.37 13.88
C HIS A 43 -56.13 8.90 12.65
N VAL A 44 -55.83 7.58 12.70
CA VAL A 44 -55.79 6.57 11.59
C VAL A 44 -54.64 6.80 10.57
N THR A 45 -53.70 5.89 10.37
CA THR A 45 -53.89 4.62 9.62
C THR A 45 -52.57 3.82 9.67
N GLU A 46 -52.72 2.50 9.76
CA GLU A 46 -51.91 1.49 9.03
C GLU A 46 -50.45 1.23 9.43
N ALA A 47 -50.21 -0.06 9.69
CA ALA A 47 -48.93 -0.63 10.05
C ALA A 47 -47.85 -0.37 8.99
N SER A 48 -46.95 0.58 9.24
CA SER A 48 -45.71 0.69 8.49
C SER A 48 -44.75 -0.40 8.98
N GLN A 49 -44.74 -1.53 8.27
CA GLN A 49 -43.73 -2.57 8.42
C GLN A 49 -42.35 -1.90 8.34
N ILE A 50 -41.64 -1.88 9.46
CA ILE A 50 -40.25 -1.48 9.54
C ILE A 50 -39.48 -2.50 8.70
N LYS A 51 -39.21 -2.18 7.43
CA LYS A 51 -38.23 -2.88 6.61
C LYS A 51 -36.87 -2.62 7.25
N VAL A 52 -36.51 -3.47 8.21
CA VAL A 52 -35.15 -3.56 8.73
C VAL A 52 -34.30 -4.01 7.55
N SER A 53 -33.68 -3.03 6.88
CA SER A 53 -32.61 -3.30 5.94
C SER A 53 -31.50 -3.98 6.74
N ARG A 54 -31.45 -5.31 6.67
CA ARG A 54 -30.37 -6.08 7.26
C ARG A 54 -29.12 -5.73 6.46
N LYS A 55 -28.40 -4.67 6.88
CA LYS A 55 -27.08 -4.31 6.36
C LYS A 55 -26.22 -5.56 6.49
N ARG A 56 -25.98 -6.24 5.37
CA ARG A 56 -25.05 -7.36 5.32
C ARG A 56 -23.69 -6.76 5.64
N LYS A 57 -23.21 -6.96 6.87
CA LYS A 57 -21.84 -6.62 7.24
C LYS A 57 -20.95 -7.51 6.38
N ARG A 58 -20.46 -7.00 5.24
CA ARG A 58 -19.26 -7.55 4.62
C ARG A 58 -18.13 -7.15 5.56
N SER A 59 -17.77 -8.05 6.48
CA SER A 59 -16.41 -8.04 7.02
C SER A 59 -15.52 -8.45 5.85
N PHE A 60 -14.98 -7.45 5.16
CA PHE A 60 -13.87 -7.66 4.26
C PHE A 60 -12.65 -7.53 5.14
N GLU A 61 -12.00 -8.64 5.46
CA GLU A 61 -10.63 -8.63 5.93
C GLU A 61 -9.79 -8.20 4.72
N VAL A 62 -9.77 -6.90 4.46
CA VAL A 62 -8.83 -6.31 3.50
C VAL A 62 -7.51 -6.39 4.22
N GLN A 63 -6.70 -7.38 3.87
CA GLN A 63 -5.28 -7.37 4.21
C GLN A 63 -4.75 -5.99 3.80
N ASP A 64 -4.04 -5.30 4.70
CA ASP A 64 -3.48 -3.98 4.41
C ASP A 64 -2.37 -4.15 3.37
N VAL A 65 -2.76 -4.29 2.11
CA VAL A 65 -1.87 -4.56 0.98
C VAL A 65 -0.79 -3.48 0.91
N VAL A 66 -1.13 -2.23 1.24
CA VAL A 66 -0.18 -1.13 1.25
C VAL A 66 0.82 -1.27 2.40
N GLY A 67 0.35 -1.63 3.60
CA GLY A 67 1.19 -1.96 4.75
C GLY A 67 2.14 -3.14 4.47
N ASP A 68 1.61 -4.22 3.88
CA ASP A 68 2.39 -5.40 3.51
C ASP A 68 3.48 -5.06 2.47
N ILE A 69 3.15 -4.26 1.46
CA ILE A 69 4.12 -3.76 0.47
C ILE A 69 5.19 -2.89 1.15
N SER A 70 4.78 -1.99 2.05
CA SER A 70 5.70 -1.11 2.80
C SER A 70 6.70 -1.92 3.62
N ILE A 71 6.24 -2.96 4.33
CA ILE A 71 7.11 -3.86 5.10
C ILE A 71 8.13 -4.55 4.19
N LYS A 72 7.68 -5.11 3.06
CA LYS A 72 8.58 -5.77 2.10
C LYS A 72 9.61 -4.81 1.52
N PHE A 73 9.22 -3.58 1.23
CA PHE A 73 10.14 -2.56 0.75
C PHE A 73 11.17 -2.16 1.82
N GLY A 74 10.74 -2.07 3.09
CA GLY A 74 11.63 -1.85 4.23
C GLY A 74 12.65 -2.98 4.44
N GLU A 75 12.24 -4.25 4.26
CA GLU A 75 13.14 -5.41 4.30
C GLU A 75 14.22 -5.31 3.21
N VAL A 76 13.83 -4.97 1.98
CA VAL A 76 14.75 -4.77 0.84
C VAL A 76 15.72 -3.62 1.12
N ALA A 77 15.23 -2.47 1.56
CA ALA A 77 16.07 -1.32 1.90
C ALA A 77 17.09 -1.66 3.01
N THR A 78 16.68 -2.44 4.01
CA THR A 78 17.55 -2.91 5.09
C THR A 78 18.63 -3.86 4.59
N ALA A 79 18.27 -4.81 3.71
CA ALA A 79 19.23 -5.72 3.10
C ALA A 79 20.27 -4.97 2.25
N ILE A 80 19.83 -4.00 1.44
CA ILE A 80 20.69 -3.10 0.67
C ILE A 80 21.62 -2.33 1.62
N GLY A 81 21.09 -1.73 2.69
CA GLY A 81 21.90 -1.01 3.68
C GLY A 81 22.98 -1.90 4.34
N ARG A 82 22.68 -3.17 4.60
CA ARG A 82 23.67 -4.14 5.11
C ARG A 82 24.75 -4.48 4.08
N MET A 83 24.39 -4.61 2.80
CA MET A 83 25.35 -4.86 1.70
C MET A 83 26.27 -3.66 1.46
N VAL A 84 25.75 -2.44 1.57
CA VAL A 84 26.56 -1.21 1.44
C VAL A 84 27.52 -1.05 2.64
N ASN A 85 27.06 -1.44 3.83
CA ASN A 85 27.83 -1.29 5.07
C ASN A 85 28.82 -2.42 5.36
N SER A 86 28.76 -3.56 4.66
CA SER A 86 29.81 -4.57 4.72
C SER A 86 31.07 -4.04 4.02
N ARG A 87 31.88 -3.28 4.76
CA ARG A 87 33.21 -2.91 4.30
C ARG A 87 34.04 -4.18 4.18
N LEU A 88 34.43 -4.50 2.96
CA LEU A 88 35.45 -5.50 2.68
C LEU A 88 36.74 -5.11 3.41
N ASP A 89 37.22 -5.98 4.29
CA ASP A 89 38.50 -5.84 4.96
C ASP A 89 39.58 -6.41 4.04
N VAL A 90 40.25 -5.51 3.32
CA VAL A 90 41.24 -5.86 2.29
C VAL A 90 42.43 -6.62 2.88
N ILE A 91 42.81 -6.31 4.12
CA ILE A 91 43.95 -6.96 4.79
C ILE A 91 43.59 -8.39 5.12
N LYS A 92 42.43 -8.59 5.74
CA LYS A 92 41.94 -9.93 6.07
C LYS A 92 41.71 -10.77 4.82
N LEU A 93 41.19 -10.17 3.75
CA LEU A 93 41.01 -10.85 2.47
C LEU A 93 42.35 -11.31 1.89
N TYR A 94 43.38 -10.46 1.92
CA TYR A 94 44.71 -10.79 1.41
C TYR A 94 45.30 -11.98 2.17
N GLU A 95 45.27 -11.95 3.51
CA GLU A 95 45.76 -13.05 4.35
C GLU A 95 45.04 -14.37 4.06
N GLU A 96 43.71 -14.32 3.91
CA GLU A 96 42.90 -15.52 3.69
C GLU A 96 43.08 -16.09 2.27
N VAL A 97 43.27 -15.23 1.26
CA VAL A 97 43.59 -15.66 -0.11
C VAL A 97 44.99 -16.26 -0.18
N LEU A 98 45.99 -15.64 0.45
CA LEU A 98 47.37 -16.15 0.45
C LEU A 98 47.53 -17.46 1.25
N ALA A 99 46.65 -17.71 2.23
CA ALA A 99 46.65 -18.93 3.03
C ALA A 99 46.08 -20.16 2.28
N MET A 100 45.53 -19.99 1.08
CA MET A 100 45.01 -21.12 0.30
C MET A 100 46.14 -22.01 -0.24
N GLU A 101 46.16 -23.26 0.23
CA GLU A 101 47.10 -24.27 -0.26
C GLU A 101 46.66 -24.84 -1.62
N GLY A 102 47.63 -25.25 -2.45
CA GLY A 102 47.38 -25.94 -3.72
C GLY A 102 47.30 -25.04 -4.96
N TYR A 103 47.52 -23.74 -4.80
CA TYR A 103 47.58 -22.76 -5.89
C TYR A 103 48.94 -22.04 -5.88
N ASN A 104 49.39 -21.59 -7.05
CA ASN A 104 50.58 -20.76 -7.17
C ASN A 104 50.29 -19.33 -6.69
N GLU A 105 51.28 -18.70 -6.06
CA GLU A 105 51.16 -17.33 -5.52
C GLU A 105 50.71 -16.32 -6.57
N GLU A 106 51.21 -16.40 -7.81
CA GLU A 106 50.79 -15.51 -8.91
C GLU A 106 49.28 -15.60 -9.18
N PHE A 107 48.70 -16.80 -9.14
CA PHE A 107 47.26 -16.97 -9.31
C PHE A 107 46.46 -16.45 -8.12
N LEU A 108 47.00 -16.60 -6.90
CA LEU A 108 46.36 -16.08 -5.69
C LEU A 108 46.38 -14.54 -5.68
N ASP A 109 47.45 -13.91 -6.18
CA ASP A 109 47.56 -12.47 -6.35
C ASP A 109 46.54 -11.95 -7.38
N ASP A 110 46.46 -12.59 -8.56
CA ASP A 110 45.43 -12.30 -9.58
C ASP A 110 44.00 -12.47 -9.03
N ALA A 111 43.76 -13.53 -8.24
CA ALA A 111 42.46 -13.78 -7.62
C ALA A 111 42.10 -12.70 -6.59
N PHE A 112 43.07 -12.26 -5.79
CA PHE A 112 42.90 -11.16 -4.85
C PHE A 112 42.52 -9.86 -5.58
N ASP A 113 43.28 -9.49 -6.62
CA ASP A 113 43.02 -8.30 -7.43
C ASP A 113 41.61 -8.33 -8.06
N TYR A 114 41.21 -9.48 -8.59
CA TYR A 114 39.86 -9.68 -9.12
C TYR A 114 38.77 -9.47 -8.07
N LEU A 115 38.96 -10.01 -6.86
CA LEU A 115 37.99 -9.89 -5.76
C LEU A 115 37.85 -8.43 -5.31
N VAL A 116 38.96 -7.70 -5.12
CA VAL A 116 38.96 -6.28 -4.75
C VAL A 116 38.29 -5.43 -5.83
N GLN A 117 38.57 -5.72 -7.11
CA GLN A 117 37.93 -5.03 -8.23
C GLN A 117 36.42 -5.29 -8.27
N SER A 118 36.00 -6.53 -8.04
CA SER A 118 34.57 -6.91 -8.05
C SER A 118 33.77 -6.19 -6.96
N ASP A 119 34.31 -6.07 -5.75
CA ASP A 119 33.70 -5.33 -4.64
C ASP A 119 33.62 -3.83 -4.95
N THR A 120 34.68 -3.26 -5.52
CA THR A 120 34.71 -1.86 -5.97
C THR A 120 33.64 -1.58 -7.03
N LEU A 121 33.51 -2.47 -8.02
CA LEU A 121 32.50 -2.38 -9.07
C LEU A 121 31.08 -2.47 -8.48
N ALA A 122 30.84 -3.45 -7.59
CA ALA A 122 29.56 -3.62 -6.93
C ALA A 122 29.15 -2.36 -6.15
N LYS A 123 30.07 -1.76 -5.39
CA LYS A 123 29.85 -0.49 -4.70
C LYS A 123 29.52 0.66 -5.65
N ALA A 124 30.25 0.79 -6.76
CA ALA A 124 29.99 1.80 -7.77
C ALA A 124 28.58 1.67 -8.39
N PHE A 125 28.10 0.44 -8.60
CA PHE A 125 26.73 0.19 -9.05
C PHE A 125 25.69 0.66 -8.02
N MET A 126 25.94 0.48 -6.72
CA MET A 126 24.99 0.89 -5.68
C MET A 126 24.91 2.41 -5.50
N VAL A 127 25.99 3.16 -5.79
CA VAL A 127 26.02 4.64 -5.68
C VAL A 127 25.25 5.35 -6.81
N LYS A 128 25.04 4.67 -7.94
CA LYS A 128 24.46 5.28 -9.16
C LYS A 128 22.91 5.33 -9.16
N ASN A 129 22.25 4.83 -8.11
CA ASN A 129 20.79 4.80 -7.96
C ASN A 129 20.35 5.68 -6.79
#